data_AF-A0A820PA82-F1
#
_entry.id   AF-A0A820PA82-F1
#
_cell.length_a   1.000
_cell.length_b   1.000
_cell.length_c   1.000
_cell.angle_alpha   90.00
_cell.angle_beta   90.00
_cell.angle_gamma   90.00
#
_symmetry.space_group_name_H-M   'P 1'
#
loop_
_entity.id
_entity.type
_entity.pdbx_description
1 polymer ?
#
loop_
_entity_poly.entity_id
_entity_poly.type
_entity_poly.pdbx_seq_one_letter_code
_entity_poly.pdbx_strand_id
1 'polypeptide(L)'
;KHKQIPSVYGILVFKNQQLSYSGSTYIVVRSGKHDYSTAFTYLTSLFKYLSLNKFKECSHTDNSEIKLIFIVFTDGGPDQKPRFPKTQ
;
A
#
# COMPACT_ATOMS: atom_id res chain seq x y z
N LYS A 1 4.64 14.25 21.15
CA LYS A 1 5.06 14.20 19.72
C LYS A 1 4.17 13.18 19.01
N HIS A 2 3.44 13.56 17.96
CA HIS A 2 2.58 12.60 17.24
C HIS A 2 3.44 11.69 16.35
N LYS A 3 3.33 10.36 16.53
CA LYS A 3 3.96 9.39 15.63
C LYS A 3 3.22 9.42 14.29
N GLN A 4 3.92 9.53 13.18
CA GLN A 4 3.34 9.36 11.84
C GLN A 4 3.75 7.99 11.32
N ILE A 5 2.79 7.24 10.79
CA ILE A 5 2.98 5.88 10.26
C ILE A 5 2.66 5.93 8.76
N PRO A 6 3.67 5.92 7.88
CA PRO A 6 3.45 5.84 6.44
C PRO A 6 3.04 4.42 6.04
N SER A 7 2.21 4.31 5.01
CA SER A 7 1.97 3.07 4.28
C SER A 7 2.19 3.39 2.79
N VAL A 8 3.02 2.56 2.14
CA VAL A 8 3.52 2.81 0.79
C VAL A 8 2.99 1.73 -0.14
N TYR A 9 2.38 2.16 -1.24
CA TYR A 9 1.77 1.29 -2.23
C TYR A 9 2.43 1.58 -3.59
N GLY A 10 3.09 0.57 -4.15
CA GLY A 10 3.62 0.59 -5.51
C GLY A 10 3.08 -0.59 -6.30
N ILE A 11 2.88 -0.42 -7.60
CA ILE A 11 2.55 -1.53 -8.50
C ILE A 11 3.80 -1.97 -9.24
N LEU A 12 4.02 -3.29 -9.21
CA LEU A 12 4.93 -3.98 -10.10
C LEU A 12 4.11 -4.57 -11.24
N VAL A 13 4.56 -4.34 -12.48
CA VAL A 13 3.92 -4.82 -13.70
C VAL A 13 4.79 -5.90 -14.30
N PHE A 14 4.22 -7.08 -14.49
CA PHE A 14 4.86 -8.18 -15.19
C PHE A 14 4.38 -8.21 -16.65
N LYS A 15 5.29 -7.98 -17.59
CA LYS A 15 5.02 -7.98 -19.03
C LYS A 15 6.21 -8.58 -19.76
N ASN A 16 5.96 -9.41 -20.77
CA ASN A 16 7.01 -10.04 -21.59
C ASN A 16 8.10 -10.74 -20.76
N GLN A 17 7.69 -11.49 -19.73
CA GLN A 17 8.60 -12.18 -18.79
C GLN A 17 9.51 -11.27 -17.96
N GLN A 18 9.26 -9.96 -17.96
CA GLN A 18 10.03 -8.99 -17.20
C GLN A 18 9.15 -8.32 -16.14
N LEU A 19 9.67 -8.22 -14.93
CA LEU A 19 9.07 -7.44 -13.85
C LEU A 19 9.58 -6.00 -13.93
N SER A 20 8.66 -5.05 -13.94
CA SER A 20 8.96 -3.61 -14.03
C SER A 20 8.14 -2.83 -13.01
N TYR A 21 8.62 -1.64 -12.65
CA TYR A 21 7.87 -0.74 -11.77
C TYR A 21 6.93 0.15 -12.58
N SER A 22 5.68 0.29 -12.13
CA SER A 22 4.65 1.12 -12.80
C SER A 22 4.94 2.63 -12.82
N GLY A 23 5.95 3.10 -12.08
CA GLY A 23 6.34 4.51 -12.01
C GLY A 23 5.55 5.35 -11.00
N SER A 24 4.38 4.91 -10.53
CA SER A 24 3.56 5.66 -9.57
C SER A 24 3.53 5.01 -8.20
N THR A 25 3.88 5.78 -7.15
CA THR A 25 3.78 5.37 -5.75
C THR A 25 2.66 6.15 -5.09
N TYR A 26 1.82 5.48 -4.30
CA TYR A 26 0.88 6.12 -3.40
C TYR A 26 1.35 5.95 -1.96
N ILE A 27 1.43 7.07 -1.24
CA ILE A 27 1.85 7.11 0.16
C ILE A 27 0.70 7.68 0.96
N VAL A 28 0.24 6.92 1.96
CA VAL A 28 -0.72 7.40 2.95
C VAL A 28 -0.02 7.53 4.29
N VAL A 29 -0.13 8.70 4.92
CA VAL A 29 0.44 8.95 6.25
C VAL A 29 -0.69 8.93 7.27
N ARG A 30 -0.57 8.07 8.29
CA ARG A 30 -1.55 7.92 9.36
C ARG A 30 -0.98 8.43 10.67
N SER A 31 -1.83 8.98 11.53
CA SER A 31 -1.44 9.34 12.90
C SER A 31 -1.37 8.07 13.76
N GLY A 32 -0.26 7.89 14.45
CA GLY A 32 -0.06 6.84 15.45
C GLY A 32 -0.83 7.07 16.74
N LYS A 33 -1.64 8.15 16.86
CA LYS A 33 -2.68 8.25 17.90
C LYS A 33 -3.86 7.30 17.60
N HIS A 34 -3.97 6.83 16.35
CA HIS A 34 -4.90 5.81 15.90
C HIS A 34 -4.10 4.60 15.40
N ASP A 35 -3.18 4.08 16.24
CA ASP A 35 -2.24 3.02 15.84
C ASP A 35 -2.89 1.66 15.54
N TYR A 36 -4.22 1.55 15.73
CA TYR A 36 -5.07 0.45 15.32
C TYR A 36 -5.09 0.30 13.78
N SER A 37 -3.96 -0.15 13.25
CA SER A 37 -3.80 -0.58 11.87
C SER A 37 -4.45 -1.95 11.74
N THR A 38 -5.77 -1.97 11.65
CA THR A 38 -6.54 -3.18 11.37
C THR A 38 -6.41 -3.53 9.88
N ALA A 39 -6.65 -4.80 9.54
CA ALA A 39 -6.75 -5.22 8.14
C ALA A 39 -7.77 -4.37 7.35
N PHE A 40 -8.84 -3.92 8.01
CA PHE A 40 -9.83 -3.03 7.43
C PHE A 40 -9.24 -1.68 7.00
N THR A 41 -8.41 -1.05 7.83
CA THR A 41 -7.76 0.23 7.48
C THR A 41 -6.84 0.10 6.25
N TYR A 42 -6.13 -1.04 6.13
CA TYR A 42 -5.33 -1.33 4.94
C TYR A 42 -6.19 -1.56 3.71
N LEU A 43 -7.33 -2.24 3.86
CA LEU A 43 -8.31 -2.46 2.79
C LEU A 43 -8.91 -1.14 2.29
N THR A 44 -9.30 -0.23 3.18
CA THR A 44 -9.82 1.09 2.81
C THR A 44 -8.76 1.90 2.05
N SER A 45 -7.51 1.85 2.51
CA SER A 45 -6.39 2.54 1.86
C SER A 45 -6.11 1.96 0.46
N LEU A 46 -6.21 0.64 0.31
CA LEU A 46 -6.10 -0.06 -0.97
C LEU A 46 -7.23 0.34 -1.92
N PHE A 47 -8.50 0.32 -1.49
CA PHE A 47 -9.61 0.74 -2.37
C PHE A 47 -9.48 2.19 -2.80
N LYS A 48 -9.04 3.07 -1.91
CA LYS A 48 -8.75 4.46 -2.26
C LYS A 48 -7.59 4.56 -3.25
N TYR A 49 -6.57 3.72 -3.11
CA TYR A 49 -5.49 3.62 -4.09
C TYR A 49 -5.99 3.17 -5.46
N LEU A 50 -6.86 2.15 -5.51
CA LEU A 50 -7.40 1.59 -6.76
C LEU A 50 -8.38 2.55 -7.46
N SER A 51 -9.07 3.43 -6.73
CA SER A 51 -10.02 4.38 -7.33
C SER A 51 -9.36 5.56 -8.04
N LEU A 52 -8.08 5.83 -7.76
CA LEU A 52 -7.32 6.91 -8.37
C LEU A 52 -7.03 6.61 -9.85
N ASN A 53 -7.44 7.53 -10.74
CA ASN A 53 -7.31 7.38 -12.20
C ASN A 53 -5.88 7.03 -12.65
N LYS A 54 -4.86 7.55 -11.94
CA LYS A 54 -3.45 7.29 -12.24
C LYS A 54 -3.06 5.81 -12.17
N PHE A 55 -3.80 5.02 -11.39
CA PHE A 55 -3.48 3.60 -11.19
C PHE A 55 -4.41 2.68 -11.97
N LYS A 56 -5.53 3.18 -12.53
CA LYS A 56 -6.53 2.37 -13.22
C LYS A 56 -5.95 1.58 -14.39
N GLU A 57 -5.05 2.16 -15.16
CA GLU A 57 -4.39 1.47 -16.27
C GLU A 57 -3.67 0.18 -15.82
N CYS A 58 -3.01 0.23 -14.67
CA CYS A 58 -2.28 -0.92 -14.13
C CYS A 58 -3.15 -1.83 -13.27
N SER A 59 -4.19 -1.30 -12.61
CA SER A 59 -4.99 -2.02 -11.63
C SER A 59 -6.32 -2.55 -12.16
N HIS A 60 -6.79 -2.08 -13.31
CA HIS A 60 -8.04 -2.51 -13.93
C HIS A 60 -7.82 -3.13 -15.32
N THR A 61 -8.70 -4.05 -15.70
CA THR A 61 -8.84 -4.58 -17.06
C THR A 61 -9.47 -3.53 -17.96
N ASP A 62 -9.48 -3.79 -19.27
CA ASP A 62 -10.11 -2.89 -20.24
C ASP A 62 -11.62 -2.75 -19.99
N ASN A 63 -12.25 -3.75 -19.35
CA ASN A 63 -13.64 -3.73 -18.91
C ASN A 63 -13.87 -3.01 -17.58
N SER A 64 -12.86 -2.31 -17.04
CA SER A 64 -12.91 -1.65 -15.73
C SER A 64 -13.11 -2.58 -14.54
N GLU A 65 -12.74 -3.86 -14.66
CA GLU A 65 -12.70 -4.80 -13.53
C GLU A 65 -11.33 -4.75 -12.86
N ILE A 66 -11.24 -4.98 -11.55
CA ILE A 66 -9.95 -5.00 -10.85
C ILE A 66 -9.14 -6.23 -11.30
N LYS A 67 -7.94 -6.02 -11.83
CA LYS A 67 -6.97 -7.08 -12.15
C LYS A 67 -6.60 -7.85 -10.87
N LEU A 68 -6.19 -9.11 -10.99
CA LEU A 68 -5.66 -9.85 -9.84
C LEU A 68 -4.39 -9.14 -9.30
N ILE A 69 -4.44 -8.67 -8.06
CA ILE A 69 -3.35 -7.94 -7.40
C ILE A 69 -2.81 -8.78 -6.24
N PHE A 70 -1.52 -9.11 -6.30
CA PHE A 70 -0.80 -9.71 -5.18
C PHE A 70 -0.26 -8.61 -4.26
N ILE A 71 -0.62 -8.67 -2.97
CA ILE A 71 -0.15 -7.72 -1.97
C ILE A 71 0.89 -8.41 -1.12
N VAL A 72 2.13 -7.92 -1.19
CA VAL A 72 3.23 -8.39 -0.35
C VAL A 72 3.42 -7.38 0.77
N PHE A 73 3.18 -7.81 2.00
CA PHE A 73 3.54 -7.03 3.19
C PHE A 73 4.98 -7.38 3.56
N THR A 74 5.87 -6.40 3.54
CA THR A 74 7.22 -6.55 4.09
C THR A 74 7.23 -5.98 5.49
N ASP A 75 7.58 -6.78 6.47
CA ASP A 75 7.90 -6.24 7.79
C ASP A 75 9.23 -5.50 7.68
N GLY A 76 9.38 -4.44 8.48
CA GLY A 76 10.60 -3.65 8.45
C GLY A 76 11.81 -4.51 8.80
N GLY A 77 12.92 -4.34 8.07
CA GLY A 77 14.19 -4.99 8.39
C GLY A 77 14.64 -4.69 9.84
N PRO A 78 15.72 -5.30 10.35
CA PRO A 78 16.12 -5.23 11.76
C PRO A 78 16.12 -3.82 12.37
N ASP A 79 16.46 -2.80 11.56
CA ASP A 79 16.50 -1.39 11.94
C ASP A 79 15.12 -0.72 12.07
N GLN A 80 14.11 -1.25 11.36
CA GLN A 80 12.71 -0.81 11.32
C GLN A 80 11.81 -1.59 12.30
N LYS A 81 12.37 -2.49 13.13
CA LYS A 81 11.62 -3.11 14.23
C LYS A 81 10.92 -2.02 15.05
N PRO A 82 9.63 -2.20 15.43
CA PRO A 82 8.95 -1.25 16.29
C PRO A 82 9.69 -1.14 17.63
N ARG A 83 10.54 -0.12 17.79
CA ARG A 83 11.30 0.13 19.02
C ARG A 83 10.43 0.64 20.17
N PHE A 84 9.19 1.01 19.85
CA PHE A 84 8.24 1.56 20.80
C PHE A 84 7.08 0.58 20.97
N PRO A 85 6.69 0.26 22.22
CA PRO A 85 5.51 -0.55 22.49
C PRO A 85 4.28 0.09 21.85
N LYS A 86 3.32 -0.75 21.43
CA LYS A 86 2.00 -0.28 20.99
C LYS A 86 1.37 0.50 22.14
N THR A 87 0.74 1.62 21.82
CA THR A 87 0.01 2.40 22.82
C THR A 87 -1.30 1.66 23.08
N GLN A 88 -1.50 1.15 24.30
CA GLN A 88 -2.79 0.56 24.69
C GLN A 88 -3.87 1.62 24.76
#